data_AF-A0A929BKG3-F1
#
_entry.id   AF-A0A929BKG3-F1
#
_cell.length_a   1.000
_cell.length_b   1.000
_cell.length_c   1.000
_cell.angle_alpha   90.00
_cell.angle_beta   90.00
_cell.angle_gamma   90.00
#
_symmetry.space_group_name_H-M   'P 1'
#
loop_
_entity.id
_entity.type
_entity.pdbx_description
1 polymer ?
#
loop_
_entity_poly.entity_id
_entity_poly.type
_entity_poly.pdbx_seq_one_letter_code
_entity_poly.pdbx_strand_id
1 'polypeptide(L)'
;FIRLCLLKFAAEGNSVVALVDEGCGKEEDLGAMMSVADGIIRMEIKENSRTINVVKHPEVAPTKIETPMTWDPRIALKTFDPRVMRRIWEAQSFSQQAGREALRTEVGDFINMFWMNLALWGGMLWDPKRVPTMTYEFQKELHIRSTEMMSSAPWRMRLLIKLFLPKSFSKVKDMKKFASYLLKSAEGMGIAIWEYVKEASTKDEHYFRAYESSLGWAFDNVGARLGFHGLGALAGMLKGFEKKGRDWSVVETKCIGMGDPYCEFKMVPAETRELKDFLEAIDSSVVARVHDRLMGQLTGFLVHGKPLAERPRLGSGVAFNQMFLVTSLPALVSERYRMAVRMGGAKTGKELGEHLMNTGMGKDEVIRRVINFMEYCKVGKITQGETIRIKESCETFGLETGEPSCFFTTGFLNGLYSAVKSQHVREIKCIAAGNPYCEWEII
;
A
#
# COMPACT_ATOMS: atom_id res chain seq x y z
N PHE A 1 -32.85 9.17 21.27
CA PHE A 1 -32.20 8.15 20.42
C PHE A 1 -30.71 8.46 20.22
N ILE A 2 -30.35 9.59 19.61
CA ILE A 2 -28.94 10.02 19.38
C ILE A 2 -28.13 10.00 20.69
N ARG A 3 -28.61 10.63 21.76
CA ARG A 3 -27.96 10.61 23.09
C ARG A 3 -27.65 9.20 23.59
N LEU A 4 -28.57 8.26 23.42
CA LEU A 4 -28.43 6.89 23.91
C LEU A 4 -27.42 6.09 23.07
N CYS A 5 -27.39 6.33 21.74
CA CYS A 5 -26.39 5.75 20.85
C CYS A 5 -24.99 6.30 21.10
N LEU A 6 -24.83 7.62 21.22
CA LEU A 6 -23.53 8.24 21.46
C LEU A 6 -22.97 7.86 22.83
N LEU A 7 -23.81 7.83 23.88
CA LEU A 7 -23.42 7.35 25.21
C LEU A 7 -23.04 5.87 25.21
N LYS A 8 -23.73 5.04 24.42
CA LYS A 8 -23.37 3.63 24.26
C LYS A 8 -22.00 3.49 23.59
N PHE A 9 -21.75 4.20 22.50
CA PHE A 9 -20.44 4.17 21.82
C PHE A 9 -19.30 4.72 22.69
N ALA A 10 -19.56 5.77 23.47
CA ALA A 10 -18.60 6.32 24.42
C ALA A 10 -18.33 5.37 25.60
N ALA A 11 -19.37 4.72 26.14
CA ALA A 11 -19.24 3.71 27.21
C ALA A 11 -18.51 2.43 26.75
N GLU A 12 -18.50 2.15 25.45
CA GLU A 12 -17.69 1.11 24.82
C GLU A 12 -16.23 1.53 24.61
N GLY A 13 -15.82 2.72 25.07
CA GLY A 13 -14.44 3.21 25.05
C GLY A 13 -14.04 3.92 23.74
N ASN A 14 -15.00 4.23 22.87
CA ASN A 14 -14.72 4.92 21.61
C ASN A 14 -14.72 6.45 21.79
N SER A 15 -13.80 7.15 21.12
CA SER A 15 -13.92 8.60 20.93
C SER A 15 -14.96 8.88 19.85
N VAL A 16 -16.03 9.59 20.21
CA VAL A 16 -17.17 9.86 19.32
C VAL A 16 -17.15 11.33 18.89
N VAL A 17 -17.01 11.57 17.59
CA VAL A 17 -17.19 12.90 16.99
C VAL A 17 -18.53 12.92 16.27
N ALA A 18 -19.45 13.75 16.75
CA ALA A 18 -20.75 13.97 16.13
C ALA A 18 -20.80 15.35 15.48
N LEU A 19 -21.14 15.40 14.19
CA LEU A 19 -21.47 16.65 13.49
C LEU A 19 -22.99 16.78 13.49
N VAL A 20 -23.50 17.88 14.05
CA VAL A 20 -24.94 18.14 14.19
C VAL A 20 -25.24 19.53 13.67
N ASP A 21 -26.30 19.65 12.87
CA ASP A 21 -26.84 20.93 12.44
C ASP A 21 -27.70 21.50 13.58
N GLU A 22 -27.45 22.73 14.02
CA GLU A 22 -28.18 23.34 15.15
C GLU A 22 -29.69 23.42 14.89
N GLY A 23 -30.14 23.36 13.63
CA GLY A 23 -31.56 23.34 13.28
C GLY A 23 -32.23 21.96 13.32
N CYS A 24 -31.51 20.86 13.55
CA CYS A 24 -32.05 19.51 13.38
C CYS A 24 -32.67 18.87 14.65
N GLY A 25 -32.96 19.66 15.69
CA GLY A 25 -33.52 19.15 16.95
C GLY A 25 -34.13 20.24 17.85
N LYS A 26 -34.71 19.82 18.99
CA LYS A 26 -35.17 20.76 20.03
C LYS A 26 -33.97 21.35 20.75
N GLU A 27 -34.09 22.60 21.20
CA GLU A 27 -33.02 23.34 21.90
C GLU A 27 -32.54 22.61 23.17
N GLU A 28 -33.45 21.89 23.84
CA GLU A 28 -33.17 21.06 25.02
C GLU A 28 -32.23 19.87 24.71
N ASP A 29 -32.35 19.28 23.51
CA ASP A 29 -31.51 18.17 23.06
C ASP A 29 -30.08 18.67 22.74
N LEU A 30 -29.98 19.88 22.20
CA LEU A 30 -28.69 20.55 21.94
C LEU A 30 -27.95 20.81 23.26
N GLY A 31 -28.64 21.38 24.25
CA GLY A 31 -28.07 21.62 25.59
C GLY A 31 -27.59 20.33 26.27
N ALA A 32 -28.38 19.26 26.19
CA ALA A 32 -27.98 17.95 26.72
C ALA A 32 -26.76 17.38 25.99
N MET A 33 -26.64 17.56 24.68
CA MET A 33 -25.45 17.11 23.92
C MET A 33 -24.19 17.90 24.28
N MET A 34 -24.30 19.22 24.45
CA MET A 34 -23.19 20.08 24.85
C MET A 34 -22.62 19.72 26.24
N SER A 35 -23.46 19.24 27.15
CA SER A 35 -23.01 18.81 28.48
C SER A 35 -22.14 17.54 28.47
N VAL A 36 -22.33 16.66 27.48
CA VAL A 36 -21.70 15.32 27.44
C VAL A 36 -20.45 15.30 26.54
N ALA A 37 -20.35 16.22 25.58
CA ALA A 37 -19.21 16.26 24.65
C ALA A 37 -17.92 16.77 25.33
N ASP A 38 -16.79 16.09 25.09
CA ASP A 38 -15.47 16.51 25.60
C ASP A 38 -14.90 17.72 24.83
N GLY A 39 -15.29 17.90 23.57
CA GLY A 39 -14.91 19.05 22.76
C GLY A 39 -16.04 19.46 21.81
N ILE A 40 -16.22 20.77 21.61
CA ILE A 40 -17.27 21.33 20.75
C ILE A 40 -16.65 22.40 19.86
N ILE A 41 -16.83 22.23 18.57
CA ILE A 41 -16.47 23.20 17.54
C ILE A 41 -17.76 23.64 16.86
N ARG A 42 -18.07 24.93 16.93
CA ARG A 42 -19.17 25.56 16.19
C ARG A 42 -18.59 26.14 14.89
N MET A 43 -19.25 25.85 13.78
CA MET A 43 -18.87 26.37 12.48
C MET A 43 -19.99 27.25 11.94
N GLU A 44 -19.68 28.51 11.70
CA GLU A 44 -20.60 29.49 11.10
C GLU A 44 -20.15 29.80 9.68
N ILE A 45 -21.08 29.71 8.73
CA ILE A 45 -20.82 30.05 7.32
C ILE A 45 -21.60 31.32 7.00
N LYS A 46 -20.88 32.40 6.66
CA LYS A 46 -21.48 33.66 6.18
C LYS A 46 -20.87 34.03 4.85
N GLU A 47 -21.72 34.07 3.82
CA GLU A 47 -21.52 34.52 2.43
C GLU A 47 -20.24 34.02 1.73
N ASN A 48 -19.04 34.38 2.18
CA ASN A 48 -17.75 33.95 1.63
C ASN A 48 -16.70 33.53 2.68
N SER A 49 -17.09 33.37 3.95
CA SER A 49 -16.19 33.00 5.04
C SER A 49 -16.75 31.89 5.91
N ARG A 50 -15.86 31.02 6.41
CA ARG A 50 -16.15 30.02 7.42
C ARG A 50 -15.44 30.40 8.70
N THR A 51 -16.21 30.71 9.73
CA THR A 51 -15.67 31.01 11.06
C THR A 51 -15.83 29.75 11.93
N ILE A 52 -14.72 29.24 12.42
CA ILE A 52 -14.67 28.05 13.28
C ILE A 52 -14.41 28.53 14.71
N ASN A 53 -15.42 28.43 15.56
CA ASN A 53 -15.36 28.81 16.96
C ASN A 53 -15.22 27.55 17.82
N VAL A 54 -14.16 27.48 18.63
CA VAL A 54 -14.03 26.43 19.65
C VAL A 54 -14.90 26.84 20.84
N VAL A 55 -16.04 26.17 21.01
CA VAL A 55 -17.04 26.49 22.05
C VAL A 55 -16.72 25.79 23.36
N LYS A 56 -16.19 24.57 23.28
CA LYS A 56 -15.72 23.81 24.43
C LYS A 56 -14.41 23.15 24.04
N HIS A 57 -13.34 23.55 24.70
CA HIS A 57 -12.04 22.91 24.53
C HIS A 57 -11.97 21.73 25.50
N PRO A 58 -11.59 20.51 25.07
CA PRO A 58 -11.32 19.44 26.01
C PRO A 58 -10.19 19.88 26.94
N GLU A 59 -10.46 20.01 28.24
CA GLU A 59 -9.43 20.09 29.29
C GLU A 59 -8.87 18.69 29.57
N VAL A 60 -8.53 17.97 28.50
CA VAL A 60 -7.78 16.73 28.60
C VAL A 60 -6.42 17.08 28.04
N ALA A 61 -5.40 17.09 28.91
CA ALA A 61 -4.01 17.13 28.45
C ALA A 61 -3.89 16.09 27.32
N PRO A 62 -3.25 16.39 26.18
CA PRO A 62 -3.19 15.46 25.06
C PRO A 62 -2.68 14.10 25.52
N THR A 63 -3.61 13.17 25.77
CA THR A 63 -3.23 11.82 26.15
C THR A 63 -2.73 11.21 24.87
N LYS A 64 -1.40 11.07 24.78
CA LYS A 64 -0.76 10.32 23.71
C LYS A 64 -1.18 8.87 23.88
N ILE A 65 -2.29 8.49 23.25
CA ILE A 65 -2.70 7.09 23.16
C ILE A 65 -1.76 6.44 22.13
N GLU A 66 -0.62 5.96 22.63
CA GLU A 66 0.20 5.01 21.90
C GLU A 66 -0.48 3.66 22.01
N THR A 67 -1.35 3.34 21.04
CA THR A 67 -1.72 1.95 20.85
C THR A 67 -0.48 1.21 20.36
N PRO A 68 0.02 0.21 21.09
CA PRO A 68 1.08 -0.64 20.56
C PRO A 68 0.60 -1.26 19.25
N MET A 69 1.47 -1.29 18.24
CA MET A 69 1.20 -2.00 16.99
C MET A 69 1.25 -3.50 17.26
N THR A 70 0.18 -4.05 17.85
CA THR A 70 0.03 -5.50 18.05
C THR A 70 -0.47 -6.11 16.75
N TRP A 71 0.40 -6.19 15.75
CA TRP A 71 0.09 -6.95 14.54
C TRP A 71 0.47 -8.41 14.75
N ASP A 72 -0.37 -9.33 14.29
CA ASP A 72 0.01 -10.73 14.15
C ASP A 72 0.17 -11.09 12.66
N PRO A 73 1.40 -11.07 12.12
CA PRO A 73 1.67 -11.45 10.74
C PRO A 73 1.27 -12.89 10.41
N ARG A 74 1.03 -13.77 11.40
CA ARG A 74 0.52 -15.13 11.15
C ARG A 74 -0.83 -15.11 10.47
N ILE A 75 -1.64 -14.09 10.73
CA ILE A 75 -2.94 -13.92 10.08
C ILE A 75 -2.70 -13.78 8.57
N ALA A 76 -1.81 -12.89 8.15
CA ALA A 76 -1.48 -12.64 6.75
C ALA A 76 -0.91 -13.87 6.01
N LEU A 77 -0.16 -14.76 6.68
CA LEU A 77 0.35 -15.99 6.06
C LEU A 77 -0.72 -17.08 5.91
N LYS A 78 -1.65 -17.16 6.87
CA LYS A 78 -2.76 -18.12 6.83
C LYS A 78 -3.83 -17.75 5.80
N THR A 79 -3.91 -16.48 5.42
CA THR A 79 -4.87 -15.98 4.43
C THR A 79 -4.48 -16.24 2.99
N PHE A 80 -3.40 -16.98 2.71
CA PHE A 80 -3.04 -17.31 1.34
C PHE A 80 -3.50 -18.71 0.96
N ASP A 81 -4.08 -18.87 -0.23
CA ASP A 81 -4.29 -20.19 -0.83
C ASP A 81 -2.93 -20.89 -1.01
N PRO A 82 -2.68 -22.07 -0.40
CA PRO A 82 -1.44 -22.81 -0.55
C PRO A 82 -1.05 -23.11 -2.01
N ARG A 83 -2.03 -23.24 -2.91
CA ARG A 83 -1.81 -23.46 -4.35
C ARG A 83 -1.27 -22.20 -5.01
N VAL A 84 -1.84 -21.05 -4.70
CA VAL A 84 -1.36 -19.76 -5.20
C VAL A 84 0.02 -19.47 -4.64
N MET A 85 0.26 -19.71 -3.36
CA MET A 85 1.60 -19.55 -2.76
C MET A 85 2.65 -20.45 -3.39
N ARG A 86 2.31 -21.71 -3.65
CA ARG A 86 3.23 -22.62 -4.36
C ARG A 86 3.56 -22.10 -5.75
N ARG A 87 2.56 -21.61 -6.49
CA ARG A 87 2.77 -21.04 -7.83
C ARG A 87 3.53 -19.72 -7.80
N ILE A 88 3.32 -18.87 -6.80
CA ILE A 88 4.14 -17.67 -6.55
C ILE A 88 5.59 -18.10 -6.33
N TRP A 89 5.84 -19.10 -5.49
CA TRP A 89 7.18 -19.66 -5.30
C TRP A 89 7.77 -20.20 -6.60
N GLU A 90 6.99 -20.93 -7.40
CA GLU A 90 7.43 -21.45 -8.68
C GLU A 90 7.81 -20.31 -9.64
N ALA A 91 6.93 -19.33 -9.82
CA ALA A 91 7.18 -18.15 -10.65
C ALA A 91 8.38 -17.32 -10.17
N GLN A 92 8.63 -17.30 -8.85
CA GLN A 92 9.78 -16.63 -8.24
C GLN A 92 11.07 -17.48 -8.24
N SER A 93 10.97 -18.78 -8.56
CA SER A 93 12.09 -19.72 -8.47
C SER A 93 12.94 -19.78 -9.75
N PHE A 94 14.20 -20.21 -9.58
CA PHE A 94 15.31 -20.17 -10.57
C PHE A 94 15.08 -20.82 -11.94
N SER A 95 13.95 -21.49 -12.18
CA SER A 95 13.66 -22.01 -13.50
C SER A 95 13.02 -20.93 -14.35
N GLN A 96 13.72 -20.49 -15.40
CA GLN A 96 13.14 -19.80 -16.56
C GLN A 96 11.99 -20.58 -17.25
N GLN A 97 11.59 -21.74 -16.70
CA GLN A 97 10.50 -22.60 -17.14
C GLN A 97 9.28 -22.64 -16.19
N ALA A 98 9.28 -21.90 -15.07
CA ALA A 98 8.12 -21.79 -14.20
C ALA A 98 7.16 -20.71 -14.73
N GLY A 99 5.96 -21.10 -15.15
CA GLY A 99 4.95 -20.17 -15.67
C GLY A 99 4.59 -20.35 -17.15
N ARG A 100 4.32 -21.58 -17.62
CA ARG A 100 3.65 -21.74 -18.93
C ARG A 100 2.24 -21.16 -18.95
N GLU A 101 1.59 -21.12 -17.79
CA GLU A 101 0.28 -20.52 -17.62
C GLU A 101 0.36 -19.44 -16.54
N ALA A 102 -0.20 -18.28 -16.84
CA ALA A 102 -0.37 -17.21 -15.87
C ALA A 102 -1.24 -17.70 -14.69
N LEU A 103 -1.00 -17.18 -13.49
CA LEU A 103 -1.92 -17.31 -12.36
C LEU A 103 -3.25 -16.65 -12.66
N ARG A 104 -3.20 -15.43 -13.19
CA ARG A 104 -4.35 -14.67 -13.68
C ARG A 104 -4.46 -14.88 -15.19
N THR A 105 -5.32 -15.80 -15.62
CA THR A 105 -5.37 -16.28 -17.01
C THR A 105 -6.03 -15.28 -17.96
N GLU A 106 -6.88 -14.39 -17.46
CA GLU A 106 -7.54 -13.36 -18.26
C GLU A 106 -6.67 -12.09 -18.40
N VAL A 107 -5.91 -11.69 -17.36
CA VAL A 107 -5.16 -10.42 -17.35
C VAL A 107 -3.63 -10.54 -17.24
N GLY A 108 -3.11 -11.74 -16.96
CA GLY A 108 -1.68 -12.03 -16.78
C GLY A 108 -1.14 -11.63 -15.39
N ASP A 109 0.07 -12.04 -15.04
CA ASP A 109 0.59 -11.94 -13.65
C ASP A 109 1.29 -10.62 -13.31
N PHE A 110 1.41 -9.72 -14.28
CA PHE A 110 2.03 -8.42 -14.09
C PHE A 110 0.97 -7.33 -14.11
N ILE A 111 0.99 -6.45 -13.12
CA ILE A 111 0.20 -5.20 -13.10
C ILE A 111 1.06 -4.03 -13.51
N ASN A 112 0.45 -2.96 -13.99
CA ASN A 112 1.19 -1.72 -14.20
C ASN A 112 1.59 -1.12 -12.84
N MET A 113 2.89 -0.84 -12.67
CA MET A 113 3.44 -0.28 -11.43
C MET A 113 2.78 1.06 -11.03
N PHE A 114 2.19 1.78 -11.98
CA PHE A 114 1.43 2.99 -11.69
C PHE A 114 0.30 2.74 -10.68
N TRP A 115 -0.49 1.67 -10.86
CA TRP A 115 -1.61 1.37 -9.95
C TRP A 115 -1.13 1.05 -8.53
N MET A 116 -0.04 0.28 -8.43
CA MET A 116 0.61 -0.03 -7.16
C MET A 116 1.10 1.24 -6.45
N ASN A 117 1.76 2.15 -7.18
CA ASN A 117 2.21 3.42 -6.63
C ASN A 117 1.05 4.35 -6.26
N LEU A 118 -0.02 4.39 -7.06
CA LEU A 118 -1.23 5.14 -6.74
C LEU A 118 -1.84 4.68 -5.41
N ALA A 119 -1.88 3.36 -5.19
CA ALA A 119 -2.37 2.79 -3.94
C ALA A 119 -1.47 3.11 -2.75
N LEU A 120 -0.15 2.93 -2.91
CA LEU A 120 0.84 3.18 -1.86
C LEU A 120 0.83 4.66 -1.42
N TRP A 121 1.03 5.56 -2.37
CA TRP A 121 1.15 7.00 -2.11
C TRP A 121 -0.20 7.63 -1.79
N GLY A 122 -1.29 7.15 -2.40
CA GLY A 122 -2.64 7.56 -2.02
C GLY A 122 -2.93 7.24 -0.56
N GLY A 123 -2.58 6.03 -0.08
CA GLY A 123 -2.74 5.67 1.33
C GLY A 123 -1.96 6.56 2.30
N MET A 124 -0.79 7.04 1.88
CA MET A 124 0.05 7.93 2.69
C MET A 124 -0.48 9.34 2.83
N LEU A 125 -1.42 9.78 2.00
CA LEU A 125 -2.06 11.09 2.17
C LEU A 125 -2.78 11.21 3.52
N TRP A 126 -3.22 10.08 4.09
CA TRP A 126 -3.91 10.05 5.37
C TRP A 126 -2.96 10.09 6.58
N ASP A 127 -1.84 9.38 6.49
CA ASP A 127 -0.88 9.27 7.60
C ASP A 127 0.57 9.16 7.08
N PRO A 128 1.13 10.27 6.56
CA PRO A 128 2.42 10.27 5.89
C PRO A 128 3.58 9.94 6.83
N LYS A 129 3.43 10.21 8.13
CA LYS A 129 4.51 9.99 9.12
C LYS A 129 4.59 8.54 9.59
N ARG A 130 3.46 7.86 9.79
CA ARG A 130 3.48 6.50 10.37
C ARG A 130 3.42 5.41 9.31
N VAL A 131 2.76 5.63 8.18
CA VAL A 131 2.62 4.61 7.13
C VAL A 131 3.98 4.08 6.66
N PRO A 132 5.04 4.90 6.43
CA PRO A 132 6.36 4.39 6.04
C PRO A 132 6.94 3.40 7.06
N THR A 133 6.95 3.77 8.35
CA THR A 133 7.38 2.88 9.43
C THR A 133 6.50 1.64 9.51
N MET A 134 5.18 1.80 9.35
CA MET A 134 4.27 0.67 9.43
C MET A 134 4.51 -0.34 8.31
N THR A 135 4.66 0.13 7.08
CA THR A 135 4.96 -0.72 5.92
C THR A 135 6.31 -1.41 6.09
N TYR A 136 7.34 -0.69 6.55
CA TYR A 136 8.67 -1.26 6.76
C TYR A 136 8.65 -2.38 7.80
N GLU A 137 8.10 -2.12 8.99
CA GLU A 137 8.05 -3.11 10.07
C GLU A 137 7.14 -4.28 9.74
N PHE A 138 5.99 -4.04 9.10
CA PHE A 138 5.10 -5.10 8.65
C PHE A 138 5.83 -6.06 7.70
N GLN A 139 6.52 -5.53 6.70
CA GLN A 139 7.25 -6.36 5.74
C GLN A 139 8.42 -7.09 6.37
N LYS A 140 9.13 -6.45 7.31
CA LYS A 140 10.20 -7.07 8.10
C LYS A 140 9.67 -8.26 8.87
N GLU A 141 8.61 -8.09 9.64
CA GLU A 141 7.98 -9.15 10.41
C GLU A 141 7.37 -10.27 9.56
N LEU A 142 6.78 -9.92 8.41
CA LEU A 142 6.30 -10.92 7.45
C LEU A 142 7.45 -11.79 6.91
N HIS A 143 8.60 -11.20 6.60
CA HIS A 143 9.73 -11.90 5.98
C HIS A 143 10.70 -12.55 6.98
N ILE A 144 10.66 -12.20 8.27
CA ILE A 144 11.29 -13.01 9.32
C ILE A 144 10.76 -14.45 9.26
N ARG A 145 9.47 -14.60 8.91
CA ARG A 145 8.78 -15.88 8.75
C ARG A 145 8.96 -16.52 7.38
N SER A 146 9.85 -16.00 6.53
CA SER A 146 10.13 -16.63 5.24
C SER A 146 10.54 -18.10 5.39
N THR A 147 11.16 -18.50 6.51
CA THR A 147 11.46 -19.91 6.82
C THR A 147 10.21 -20.77 7.05
N GLU A 148 9.14 -20.22 7.62
CA GLU A 148 7.83 -20.89 7.73
C GLU A 148 7.21 -21.03 6.34
N MET A 149 7.27 -19.97 5.52
CA MET A 149 6.79 -19.97 4.13
C MET A 149 7.55 -20.95 3.23
N MET A 150 8.83 -21.22 3.54
CA MET A 150 9.64 -22.20 2.81
C MET A 150 9.02 -23.59 2.84
N SER A 151 8.19 -23.93 3.83
CA SER A 151 7.49 -25.23 3.87
C SER A 151 6.61 -25.47 2.64
N SER A 152 6.05 -24.40 2.06
CA SER A 152 5.23 -24.42 0.84
C SER A 152 6.05 -24.40 -0.44
N ALA A 153 7.35 -24.11 -0.37
CA ALA A 153 8.22 -24.05 -1.54
C ALA A 153 8.51 -25.45 -2.12
N PRO A 154 8.73 -25.56 -3.44
CA PRO A 154 9.13 -26.81 -4.07
C PRO A 154 10.32 -27.47 -3.36
N TRP A 155 10.29 -28.79 -3.20
CA TRP A 155 11.31 -29.53 -2.42
C TRP A 155 12.73 -29.28 -2.92
N ARG A 156 12.92 -29.10 -4.24
CA ARG A 156 14.21 -28.78 -4.86
C ARG A 156 14.73 -27.42 -4.39
N MET A 157 13.86 -26.42 -4.32
CA MET A 157 14.21 -25.08 -3.85
C MET A 157 14.53 -25.10 -2.35
N ARG A 158 13.73 -25.80 -1.54
CA ARG A 158 14.04 -26.03 -0.11
C ARG A 158 15.42 -26.64 0.08
N LEU A 159 15.77 -27.64 -0.72
CA LEU A 159 17.07 -28.30 -0.67
C LEU A 159 18.20 -27.33 -1.07
N LEU A 160 18.05 -26.59 -2.17
CA LEU A 160 19.04 -25.61 -2.63
C LEU A 160 19.29 -24.52 -1.59
N ILE A 161 18.23 -23.95 -1.01
CA ILE A 161 18.36 -22.94 0.04
C ILE A 161 19.06 -23.56 1.26
N LYS A 162 18.66 -24.76 1.70
CA LYS A 162 19.30 -25.43 2.84
C LYS A 162 20.80 -25.70 2.63
N LEU A 163 21.21 -26.05 1.41
CA LEU A 163 22.60 -26.39 1.09
C LEU A 163 23.48 -25.15 0.81
N PHE A 164 22.91 -24.12 0.17
CA PHE A 164 23.69 -23.00 -0.34
C PHE A 164 23.52 -21.68 0.42
N LEU A 165 22.51 -21.54 1.28
CA LEU A 165 22.31 -20.33 2.06
C LEU A 165 23.41 -20.19 3.13
N PRO A 166 24.09 -19.03 3.19
CA PRO A 166 25.08 -18.78 4.23
C PRO A 166 24.48 -18.88 5.64
N LYS A 167 25.30 -19.32 6.61
CA LYS A 167 24.88 -19.33 8.03
C LYS A 167 24.81 -17.94 8.65
N SER A 168 25.56 -16.99 8.08
CA SER A 168 25.63 -15.61 8.51
C SER A 168 25.86 -14.72 7.30
N PHE A 169 25.26 -13.54 7.30
CA PHE A 169 25.44 -12.59 6.20
C PHE A 169 26.52 -11.55 6.48
N SER A 170 27.23 -11.61 7.62
CA SER A 170 28.33 -10.69 7.97
C SER A 170 29.41 -10.55 6.90
N LYS A 171 29.76 -11.63 6.21
CA LYS A 171 30.89 -11.65 5.29
C LYS A 171 30.43 -11.26 3.90
N VAL A 172 31.19 -10.39 3.24
CA VAL A 172 30.96 -9.98 1.84
C VAL A 172 30.76 -11.17 0.89
N LYS A 173 31.54 -12.25 1.04
CA LYS A 173 31.41 -13.47 0.21
C LYS A 173 30.05 -14.14 0.39
N ASP A 174 29.57 -14.20 1.63
CA ASP A 174 28.31 -14.84 2.00
C ASP A 174 27.13 -13.99 1.53
N MET A 175 27.17 -12.68 1.78
CA MET A 175 26.16 -11.74 1.27
C MET A 175 26.10 -11.74 -0.26
N LYS A 176 27.24 -11.73 -0.96
CA LYS A 176 27.27 -11.81 -2.44
C LYS A 176 26.57 -13.07 -2.96
N LYS A 177 26.74 -14.19 -2.27
CA LYS A 177 26.06 -15.45 -2.63
C LYS A 177 24.55 -15.33 -2.41
N PHE A 178 24.12 -14.80 -1.27
CA PHE A 178 22.71 -14.52 -1.00
C PHE A 178 22.09 -13.58 -2.03
N ALA A 179 22.78 -12.47 -2.31
CA ALA A 179 22.40 -11.50 -3.33
C ALA A 179 22.16 -12.20 -4.67
N SER A 180 23.08 -13.02 -5.17
CA SER A 180 22.91 -13.70 -6.47
C SER A 180 21.60 -14.47 -6.63
N TYR A 181 20.98 -14.92 -5.53
CA TYR A 181 19.66 -15.53 -5.51
C TYR A 181 18.53 -14.49 -5.51
N LEU A 182 18.61 -13.50 -4.61
CA LEU A 182 17.62 -12.43 -4.45
C LEU A 182 17.51 -11.54 -5.70
N LEU A 183 18.64 -11.11 -6.27
CA LEU A 183 18.69 -10.14 -7.38
C LEU A 183 17.91 -10.65 -8.61
N LYS A 184 18.07 -11.94 -8.95
CA LYS A 184 17.37 -12.56 -10.09
C LYS A 184 15.85 -12.64 -9.88
N SER A 185 15.42 -12.88 -8.65
CA SER A 185 14.00 -12.96 -8.31
C SER A 185 13.34 -11.57 -8.39
N ALA A 186 14.02 -10.54 -7.87
CA ALA A 186 13.53 -9.17 -7.94
C ALA A 186 13.40 -8.65 -9.38
N GLU A 187 14.36 -8.98 -10.25
CA GLU A 187 14.31 -8.65 -11.67
C GLU A 187 13.17 -9.39 -12.40
N GLY A 188 13.03 -10.70 -12.16
CA GLY A 188 11.95 -11.51 -12.73
C GLY A 188 10.54 -11.09 -12.29
N MET A 189 10.41 -10.51 -11.09
CA MET A 189 9.16 -9.89 -10.62
C MET A 189 8.94 -8.47 -11.14
N GLY A 190 9.87 -7.93 -11.93
CA GLY A 190 9.80 -6.55 -12.42
C GLY A 190 9.89 -5.50 -11.29
N ILE A 191 10.53 -5.81 -10.16
CA ILE A 191 10.68 -4.86 -9.05
C ILE A 191 11.79 -3.86 -9.36
N ALA A 192 13.01 -4.35 -9.56
CA ALA A 192 14.15 -3.52 -9.96
C ALA A 192 15.28 -4.41 -10.49
N ILE A 193 16.25 -3.81 -11.17
CA ILE A 193 17.51 -4.46 -11.56
C ILE A 193 18.52 -4.20 -10.46
N TRP A 194 18.83 -5.22 -9.68
CA TRP A 194 19.68 -5.08 -8.51
C TRP A 194 21.13 -5.51 -8.77
N GLU A 195 22.06 -4.78 -8.17
CA GLU A 195 23.50 -5.04 -8.22
C GLU A 195 24.08 -5.04 -6.80
N TYR A 196 24.91 -6.04 -6.47
CA TYR A 196 25.65 -6.06 -5.21
C TYR A 196 27.00 -5.35 -5.36
N VAL A 197 27.23 -4.29 -4.60
CA VAL A 197 28.44 -3.47 -4.68
C VAL A 197 29.51 -4.04 -3.75
N LYS A 198 30.26 -5.02 -4.25
CA LYS A 198 31.25 -5.76 -3.46
C LYS A 198 32.35 -4.84 -2.92
N GLU A 199 32.74 -3.84 -3.70
CA GLU A 199 33.86 -2.93 -3.44
C GLU A 199 33.55 -1.94 -2.32
N ALA A 200 32.28 -1.55 -2.16
CA ALA A 200 31.82 -0.70 -1.06
C ALA A 200 31.40 -1.50 0.18
N SER A 201 31.17 -2.81 0.03
CA SER A 201 30.71 -3.67 1.11
C SER A 201 31.86 -4.14 1.99
N THR A 202 31.68 -4.09 3.30
CA THR A 202 32.64 -4.57 4.30
C THR A 202 32.01 -5.66 5.18
N LYS A 203 32.64 -5.96 6.31
CA LYS A 203 32.07 -6.90 7.27
C LYS A 203 30.89 -6.22 7.96
N ASP A 204 29.73 -6.87 7.94
CA ASP A 204 28.49 -6.39 8.56
C ASP A 204 27.89 -5.12 7.93
N GLU A 205 28.43 -4.65 6.82
CA GLU A 205 27.90 -3.50 6.09
C GLU A 205 27.90 -3.81 4.59
N HIS A 206 26.72 -3.82 4.00
CA HIS A 206 26.52 -4.32 2.64
C HIS A 206 25.78 -3.31 1.78
N TYR A 207 26.30 -3.08 0.58
CA TYR A 207 25.77 -2.10 -0.36
C TYR A 207 25.18 -2.75 -1.60
N PHE A 208 24.03 -2.23 -2.00
CA PHE A 208 23.31 -2.65 -3.20
C PHE A 208 22.90 -1.43 -4.00
N ARG A 209 22.84 -1.58 -5.32
CA ARG A 209 22.21 -0.60 -6.22
C ARG A 209 20.96 -1.23 -6.81
N ALA A 210 19.90 -0.45 -6.95
CA ALA A 210 18.75 -0.80 -7.76
C ALA A 210 18.56 0.24 -8.86
N TYR A 211 18.56 -0.23 -10.09
CA TYR A 211 18.17 0.52 -11.27
C TYR A 211 16.72 0.19 -11.60
N GLU A 212 16.00 1.14 -12.21
CA GLU A 212 14.63 0.89 -12.68
C GLU A 212 13.70 0.36 -11.57
N SER A 213 13.84 0.90 -10.35
CA SER A 213 12.99 0.55 -9.22
C SER A 213 11.55 0.96 -9.47
N SER A 214 10.61 0.01 -9.36
CA SER A 214 9.17 0.25 -9.53
C SER A 214 8.60 1.28 -8.57
N LEU A 215 9.27 1.55 -7.44
CA LEU A 215 8.83 2.47 -6.41
C LEU A 215 9.35 3.90 -6.59
N GLY A 216 10.47 4.06 -7.30
CA GLY A 216 11.14 5.35 -7.50
C GLY A 216 11.05 5.87 -8.93
N TRP A 217 10.69 5.02 -9.90
CA TRP A 217 10.66 5.41 -11.30
C TRP A 217 9.63 6.51 -11.57
N ALA A 218 10.04 7.54 -12.33
CA ALA A 218 9.27 8.74 -12.63
C ALA A 218 8.99 9.68 -11.44
N PHE A 219 9.71 9.49 -10.33
CA PHE A 219 9.67 10.38 -9.16
C PHE A 219 10.99 11.12 -8.94
N ASP A 220 11.68 11.48 -10.02
CA ASP A 220 12.97 12.18 -10.00
C ASP A 220 12.90 13.51 -9.24
N ASN A 221 13.79 13.76 -8.28
CA ASN A 221 13.86 15.04 -7.56
C ASN A 221 12.56 15.42 -6.79
N VAL A 222 11.88 14.45 -6.15
CA VAL A 222 10.81 14.76 -5.17
C VAL A 222 11.37 15.16 -3.79
N GLY A 223 12.69 15.18 -3.62
CA GLY A 223 13.36 15.65 -2.39
C GLY A 223 13.35 14.65 -1.26
N ALA A 224 13.17 13.36 -1.55
CA ALA A 224 13.26 12.31 -0.54
C ALA A 224 13.72 10.97 -1.14
N ARG A 225 14.18 10.10 -0.26
CA ARG A 225 14.48 8.70 -0.52
C ARG A 225 13.18 7.89 -0.45
N LEU A 226 12.76 7.28 -1.56
CA LEU A 226 11.42 6.71 -1.73
C LEU A 226 11.34 5.20 -1.49
N GLY A 227 12.49 4.54 -1.44
CA GLY A 227 12.56 3.08 -1.47
C GLY A 227 12.20 2.41 -0.15
N PHE A 228 11.36 2.94 0.76
CA PHE A 228 11.09 2.28 2.05
C PHE A 228 10.25 1.00 1.90
N HIS A 229 9.37 0.97 0.89
CA HIS A 229 8.60 -0.22 0.54
C HIS A 229 9.56 -1.27 -0.06
N GLY A 230 9.51 -2.50 0.43
CA GLY A 230 10.41 -3.60 0.03
C GLY A 230 11.67 -3.73 0.91
N LEU A 231 12.18 -2.66 1.54
CA LEU A 231 13.38 -2.75 2.38
C LEU A 231 13.12 -3.47 3.70
N GLY A 232 11.92 -3.32 4.25
CA GLY A 232 11.46 -4.14 5.36
C GLY A 232 11.56 -5.62 5.02
N ALA A 233 11.10 -6.03 3.83
CA ALA A 233 11.18 -7.40 3.37
C ALA A 233 12.64 -7.91 3.29
N LEU A 234 13.57 -7.08 2.81
CA LEU A 234 15.00 -7.43 2.78
C LEU A 234 15.57 -7.61 4.19
N ALA A 235 15.30 -6.67 5.10
CA ALA A 235 15.71 -6.78 6.50
C ALA A 235 15.15 -8.05 7.16
N GLY A 236 13.87 -8.34 6.91
CA GLY A 236 13.18 -9.51 7.43
C GLY A 236 13.77 -10.81 6.90
N MET A 237 14.05 -10.90 5.60
CA MET A 237 14.70 -12.09 5.01
C MET A 237 16.10 -12.32 5.60
N LEU A 238 16.90 -11.27 5.80
CA LEU A 238 18.22 -11.41 6.41
C LEU A 238 18.12 -11.96 7.83
N LYS A 239 17.21 -11.42 8.65
CA LYS A 239 16.96 -11.92 10.01
C LYS A 239 16.41 -13.35 10.00
N GLY A 240 15.43 -13.64 9.15
CA GLY A 240 14.77 -14.95 9.07
C GLY A 240 15.70 -16.07 8.60
N PHE A 241 16.61 -15.77 7.67
CA PHE A 241 17.55 -16.76 7.14
C PHE A 241 18.86 -16.87 7.93
N GLU A 242 19.25 -15.86 8.70
CA GLU A 242 20.48 -15.91 9.47
C GLU A 242 20.35 -16.77 10.73
N LYS A 243 21.24 -17.76 10.89
CA LYS A 243 21.19 -18.68 12.04
C LYS A 243 21.45 -18.03 13.39
N LYS A 244 22.13 -16.88 13.40
CA LYS A 244 22.43 -16.13 14.63
C LYS A 244 21.20 -15.40 15.18
N GLY A 245 20.12 -15.29 14.41
CA GLY A 245 18.89 -14.60 14.83
C GLY A 245 19.10 -13.11 15.14
N ARG A 246 20.18 -12.51 14.64
CA ARG A 246 20.44 -11.08 14.83
C ARG A 246 19.53 -10.26 13.94
N ASP A 247 19.22 -9.06 14.40
CA ASP A 247 18.38 -8.14 13.65
C ASP A 247 19.16 -7.43 12.53
N TRP A 248 18.41 -6.93 11.55
CA TRP A 248 18.94 -6.20 10.40
C TRP A 248 18.11 -4.96 10.11
N SER A 249 18.78 -3.95 9.58
CA SER A 249 18.17 -2.75 9.01
C SER A 249 18.65 -2.56 7.58
N VAL A 250 17.75 -2.08 6.73
CA VAL A 250 18.08 -1.67 5.38
C VAL A 250 17.60 -0.25 5.16
N VAL A 251 18.50 0.64 4.78
CA VAL A 251 18.21 2.05 4.51
C VAL A 251 18.63 2.42 3.10
N GLU A 252 17.87 3.28 2.46
CA GLU A 252 18.27 3.91 1.21
C GLU A 252 19.27 5.04 1.52
N THR A 253 20.34 5.15 0.73
CA THR A 253 21.44 6.12 0.90
C THR A 253 21.58 7.05 -0.30
N LYS A 254 21.17 6.59 -1.49
CA LYS A 254 20.99 7.38 -2.71
C LYS A 254 19.64 7.03 -3.33
N CYS A 255 19.00 7.97 -4.01
CA CYS A 255 17.68 7.72 -4.60
C CYS A 255 17.45 8.61 -5.82
N ILE A 256 16.73 8.07 -6.80
CA ILE A 256 16.18 8.84 -7.92
C ILE A 256 15.32 10.01 -7.41
N GLY A 257 14.60 9.79 -6.30
CA GLY A 257 13.84 10.85 -5.62
C GLY A 257 14.67 12.01 -5.08
N MET A 258 15.98 11.81 -4.89
CA MET A 258 16.95 12.83 -4.50
C MET A 258 17.74 13.40 -5.70
N GLY A 259 17.54 12.87 -6.91
CA GLY A 259 18.27 13.24 -8.12
C GLY A 259 19.45 12.33 -8.48
N ASP A 260 19.66 11.24 -7.74
CA ASP A 260 20.67 10.24 -8.09
C ASP A 260 20.25 9.41 -9.32
N PRO A 261 21.20 8.90 -10.12
CA PRO A 261 20.88 8.07 -11.29
C PRO A 261 20.32 6.68 -10.95
N TYR A 262 20.39 6.27 -9.68
CA TYR A 262 19.92 4.97 -9.19
C TYR A 262 19.61 5.06 -7.69
N CYS A 263 18.96 4.04 -7.14
CA CYS A 263 18.80 3.89 -5.70
C CYS A 263 19.94 3.05 -5.10
N GLU A 264 20.54 3.48 -4.00
CA GLU A 264 21.60 2.74 -3.30
C GLU A 264 21.14 2.39 -1.89
N PHE A 265 21.34 1.15 -1.47
CA PHE A 265 20.86 0.66 -0.18
C PHE A 265 22.03 0.15 0.66
N LYS A 266 21.99 0.48 1.94
CA LYS A 266 22.91 0.00 2.96
C LYS A 266 22.19 -0.96 3.89
N MET A 267 22.72 -2.17 4.03
CA MET A 267 22.22 -3.19 4.96
C MET A 267 23.21 -3.37 6.10
N VAL A 268 22.75 -3.22 7.34
CA VAL A 268 23.55 -3.27 8.57
C VAL A 268 22.84 -4.06 9.66
N PRO A 269 23.56 -4.71 10.59
CA PRO A 269 22.94 -5.37 11.73
C PRO A 269 22.36 -4.34 12.71
N ALA A 270 21.29 -4.76 13.38
CA ALA A 270 20.52 -3.98 14.37
C ALA A 270 19.81 -2.74 13.80
N GLU A 271 18.91 -2.19 14.62
CA GLU A 271 18.26 -0.91 14.34
C GLU A 271 19.27 0.22 14.42
N THR A 272 19.21 1.16 13.48
CA THR A 272 20.10 2.32 13.44
C THR A 272 19.30 3.60 13.48
N ARG A 273 19.88 4.65 14.04
CA ARG A 273 19.30 6.01 13.98
C ARG A 273 19.01 6.44 12.54
N GLU A 274 19.85 6.00 11.60
CA GLU A 274 19.67 6.27 10.17
C GLU A 274 18.37 5.69 9.60
N LEU A 275 17.89 4.54 10.09
CA LEU A 275 16.62 3.96 9.68
C LEU A 275 15.46 4.85 10.10
N LYS A 276 15.48 5.32 11.35
CA LYS A 276 14.48 6.24 11.86
C LYS A 276 14.48 7.55 11.04
N ASP A 277 15.64 8.16 10.86
CA ASP A 277 15.79 9.41 10.09
C ASP A 277 15.35 9.22 8.62
N PHE A 278 15.59 8.04 8.04
CA PHE A 278 15.13 7.68 6.69
C PHE A 278 13.61 7.59 6.59
N LEU A 279 12.95 6.89 7.52
CA LEU A 279 11.50 6.74 7.51
C LEU A 279 10.77 8.05 7.84
N GLU A 280 11.31 8.84 8.77
CA GLU A 280 10.77 10.15 9.15
C GLU A 280 10.97 11.23 8.07
N ALA A 281 11.90 11.03 7.13
CA ALA A 281 12.10 11.94 5.99
C ALA A 281 10.95 11.90 4.97
N ILE A 282 10.09 10.87 4.99
CA ILE A 282 8.84 10.86 4.22
C ILE A 282 7.80 11.68 4.98
N ASP A 283 7.75 12.97 4.67
CA ASP A 283 6.76 13.88 5.26
C ASP A 283 5.56 14.13 4.32
N SER A 284 4.59 14.91 4.82
CA SER A 284 3.40 15.29 4.03
C SER A 284 3.75 16.04 2.75
N SER A 285 4.85 16.78 2.72
CA SER A 285 5.28 17.54 1.54
C SER A 285 5.80 16.61 0.45
N VAL A 286 6.56 15.58 0.82
CA VAL A 286 7.05 14.53 -0.10
C VAL A 286 5.87 13.77 -0.67
N VAL A 287 4.96 13.31 0.19
CA VAL A 287 3.77 12.56 -0.22
C VAL A 287 2.90 13.38 -1.18
N ALA A 288 2.68 14.67 -0.89
CA ALA A 288 1.95 15.55 -1.79
C ALA A 288 2.64 15.68 -3.16
N ARG A 289 3.96 15.93 -3.21
CA ARG A 289 4.69 16.03 -4.48
C ARG A 289 4.63 14.75 -5.32
N VAL A 290 4.72 13.59 -4.68
CA VAL A 290 4.60 12.30 -5.38
C VAL A 290 3.18 12.08 -5.88
N HIS A 291 2.18 12.37 -5.05
CA HIS A 291 0.77 12.25 -5.42
C HIS A 291 0.39 13.22 -6.56
N ASP A 292 0.83 14.47 -6.52
CA ASP A 292 0.61 15.45 -7.59
C ASP A 292 1.17 14.96 -8.93
N ARG A 293 2.36 14.32 -8.92
CA ARG A 293 2.94 13.72 -10.13
C ARG A 293 2.14 12.54 -10.63
N LEU A 294 1.68 11.66 -9.73
CA LEU A 294 0.80 10.55 -10.08
C LEU A 294 -0.51 11.07 -10.71
N MET A 295 -1.13 12.09 -10.11
CA MET A 295 -2.34 12.71 -10.63
C MET A 295 -2.10 13.39 -11.98
N GLY A 296 -0.97 14.07 -12.16
CA GLY A 296 -0.57 14.67 -13.43
C GLY A 296 -0.36 13.63 -14.55
N GLN A 297 0.26 12.50 -14.23
CA GLN A 297 0.40 11.37 -15.18
C GLN A 297 -0.96 10.73 -15.50
N LEU A 298 -1.80 10.50 -14.49
CA LEU A 298 -3.12 9.89 -14.64
C LEU A 298 -4.05 10.74 -15.51
N THR A 299 -4.13 12.03 -15.23
CA THR A 299 -4.92 12.99 -16.01
C THR A 299 -4.33 13.15 -17.42
N GLY A 300 -3.00 13.21 -17.55
CA GLY A 300 -2.32 13.20 -18.85
C GLY A 300 -2.69 11.98 -19.71
N PHE A 301 -2.76 10.80 -19.12
CA PHE A 301 -3.18 9.57 -19.78
C PHE A 301 -4.67 9.61 -20.15
N LEU A 302 -5.54 9.93 -19.20
CA LEU A 302 -6.98 9.87 -19.38
C LEU A 302 -7.52 10.95 -20.31
N VAL A 303 -6.96 12.16 -20.29
CA VAL A 303 -7.42 13.30 -21.10
C VAL A 303 -6.73 13.34 -22.45
N HIS A 304 -5.40 13.18 -22.46
CA HIS A 304 -4.56 13.44 -23.64
C HIS A 304 -3.96 12.19 -24.27
N GLY A 305 -4.21 11.00 -23.71
CA GLY A 305 -3.61 9.75 -24.20
C GLY A 305 -2.09 9.69 -24.03
N LYS A 306 -1.51 10.51 -23.14
CA LYS A 306 -0.08 10.46 -22.86
C LYS A 306 0.27 9.11 -22.22
N PRO A 307 1.32 8.41 -22.67
CA PRO A 307 1.70 7.15 -22.07
C PRO A 307 2.11 7.34 -20.59
N LEU A 308 1.84 6.33 -19.77
CA LEU A 308 2.41 6.27 -18.42
C LEU A 308 3.92 6.03 -18.51
N ALA A 309 4.63 6.29 -17.41
CA ALA A 309 6.05 6.03 -17.35
C ALA A 309 6.37 4.54 -17.55
N GLU A 310 7.33 4.26 -18.42
CA GLU A 310 7.86 2.91 -18.66
C GLU A 310 9.35 2.87 -18.35
N ARG A 311 9.82 1.73 -17.83
CA ARG A 311 11.23 1.50 -17.53
C ARG A 311 11.92 0.89 -18.75
N PRO A 312 13.13 1.36 -19.14
CA PRO A 312 13.77 0.96 -20.38
C PRO A 312 13.93 -0.54 -20.59
N ARG A 313 14.26 -1.29 -19.53
CA ARG A 313 14.49 -2.74 -19.59
C ARG A 313 13.37 -3.53 -18.95
N LEU A 314 12.81 -3.04 -17.84
CA LEU A 314 11.77 -3.76 -17.10
C LEU A 314 10.32 -3.45 -17.54
N GLY A 315 10.12 -2.46 -18.41
CA GLY A 315 8.78 -1.99 -18.80
C GLY A 315 7.97 -1.45 -17.62
N SER A 316 6.64 -1.46 -17.74
CA SER A 316 5.72 -0.98 -16.70
C SER A 316 5.23 -2.08 -15.75
N GLY A 317 5.51 -3.36 -16.06
CA GLY A 317 4.99 -4.51 -15.33
C GLY A 317 5.70 -4.77 -14.00
N VAL A 318 4.95 -5.01 -12.95
CA VAL A 318 5.42 -5.57 -11.68
C VAL A 318 4.52 -6.76 -11.29
N ALA A 319 5.09 -7.79 -10.68
CA ALA A 319 4.33 -8.97 -10.26
C ALA A 319 3.16 -8.57 -9.34
N PHE A 320 1.95 -9.07 -9.61
CA PHE A 320 0.73 -8.63 -8.93
C PHE A 320 0.76 -8.86 -7.41
N ASN A 321 1.52 -9.85 -6.94
CA ASN A 321 1.65 -10.15 -5.51
C ASN A 321 2.36 -9.03 -4.73
N GLN A 322 3.05 -8.10 -5.40
CA GLN A 322 3.55 -6.88 -4.75
C GLN A 322 2.40 -5.99 -4.26
N MET A 323 1.24 -6.03 -4.93
CA MET A 323 0.04 -5.30 -4.51
C MET A 323 -0.42 -5.73 -3.12
N PHE A 324 -0.27 -7.00 -2.75
CA PHE A 324 -0.63 -7.51 -1.43
C PHE A 324 0.16 -6.85 -0.30
N LEU A 325 1.44 -6.53 -0.57
CA LEU A 325 2.30 -5.86 0.39
C LEU A 325 1.99 -4.36 0.53
N VAL A 326 1.28 -3.78 -0.44
CA VAL A 326 0.87 -2.37 -0.44
C VAL A 326 -0.53 -2.19 0.15
N THR A 327 -1.48 -3.08 -0.14
CA THR A 327 -2.88 -2.90 0.26
C THR A 327 -3.32 -3.96 1.25
N SER A 328 -3.60 -5.17 0.78
CA SER A 328 -4.42 -6.13 1.51
C SER A 328 -3.76 -6.65 2.78
N LEU A 329 -2.52 -7.13 2.74
CA LEU A 329 -1.93 -7.80 3.92
C LEU A 329 -1.69 -6.86 5.11
N PRO A 330 -1.12 -5.65 4.94
CA PRO A 330 -0.99 -4.75 6.07
C PRO A 330 -2.37 -4.27 6.57
N ALA A 331 -3.36 -4.13 5.69
CA ALA A 331 -4.74 -3.79 6.07
C ALA A 331 -5.48 -4.91 6.82
N LEU A 332 -5.08 -6.17 6.68
CA LEU A 332 -5.64 -7.29 7.44
C LEU A 332 -5.17 -7.30 8.90
N VAL A 333 -3.98 -6.78 9.17
CA VAL A 333 -3.39 -6.78 10.52
C VAL A 333 -3.39 -5.41 11.20
N SER A 334 -3.79 -4.35 10.48
CA SER A 334 -3.82 -2.98 11.00
C SER A 334 -5.05 -2.23 10.49
N GLU A 335 -6.02 -1.98 11.37
CA GLU A 335 -7.21 -1.17 11.07
C GLU A 335 -6.83 0.25 10.63
N ARG A 336 -5.78 0.82 11.23
CA ARG A 336 -5.26 2.14 10.85
C ARG A 336 -4.74 2.14 9.42
N TYR A 337 -3.99 1.10 9.04
CA TYR A 337 -3.50 0.95 7.66
C TYR A 337 -4.64 0.72 6.68
N ARG A 338 -5.60 -0.15 7.05
CA ARG A 338 -6.85 -0.39 6.31
C ARG A 338 -7.60 0.91 6.02
N MET A 339 -7.76 1.75 7.04
CA MET A 339 -8.38 3.07 6.92
C MET A 339 -7.55 3.99 6.02
N ALA A 340 -6.23 4.06 6.22
CA ALA A 340 -5.34 4.91 5.42
C ALA A 340 -5.45 4.58 3.92
N VAL A 341 -5.36 3.30 3.55
CA VAL A 341 -5.49 2.84 2.16
C VAL A 341 -6.88 3.13 1.58
N ARG A 342 -7.95 2.86 2.33
CA ARG A 342 -9.33 3.12 1.88
C ARG A 342 -9.58 4.61 1.68
N MET A 343 -9.19 5.45 2.63
CA MET A 343 -9.35 6.90 2.55
C MET A 343 -8.46 7.52 1.48
N GLY A 344 -7.25 7.00 1.31
CA GLY A 344 -6.34 7.37 0.22
C GLY A 344 -6.94 7.09 -1.16
N GLY A 345 -7.56 5.92 -1.33
CA GLY A 345 -8.35 5.60 -2.51
C GLY A 345 -9.48 6.60 -2.72
N ALA A 346 -10.32 6.83 -1.70
CA ALA A 346 -11.46 7.74 -1.80
C ALA A 346 -11.07 9.18 -2.17
N LYS A 347 -10.00 9.71 -1.57
CA LYS A 347 -9.48 11.03 -1.92
C LYS A 347 -9.00 11.06 -3.38
N THR A 348 -8.18 10.09 -3.78
CA THR A 348 -7.61 10.00 -5.14
C THR A 348 -8.70 9.88 -6.20
N GLY A 349 -9.69 9.00 -5.98
CA GLY A 349 -10.81 8.82 -6.90
C GLY A 349 -11.69 10.06 -7.02
N LYS A 350 -11.92 10.76 -5.91
CA LYS A 350 -12.69 12.02 -5.89
C LYS A 350 -11.98 13.12 -6.68
N GLU A 351 -10.72 13.38 -6.37
CA GLU A 351 -9.92 14.41 -7.05
C GLU A 351 -9.80 14.14 -8.56
N LEU A 352 -9.63 12.87 -8.94
CA LEU A 352 -9.65 12.46 -10.34
C LEU A 352 -11.00 12.76 -10.99
N GLY A 353 -12.11 12.35 -10.35
CA GLY A 353 -13.45 12.56 -10.85
C GLY A 353 -13.77 14.04 -11.05
N GLU A 354 -13.48 14.87 -10.06
CA GLU A 354 -13.66 16.33 -10.13
C GLU A 354 -12.81 16.94 -11.27
N HIS A 355 -11.55 16.55 -11.38
CA HIS A 355 -10.68 17.04 -12.44
C HIS A 355 -11.21 16.69 -13.83
N LEU A 356 -11.62 15.43 -14.05
CA LEU A 356 -12.15 15.00 -15.34
C LEU A 356 -13.49 15.68 -15.67
N MET A 357 -14.37 15.87 -14.69
CA MET A 357 -15.60 16.64 -14.89
C MET A 357 -15.32 18.11 -15.27
N ASN A 358 -14.29 18.73 -14.68
CA ASN A 358 -13.87 20.10 -15.00
C ASN A 358 -13.31 20.24 -16.42
N THR A 359 -12.91 19.15 -17.08
CA THR A 359 -12.53 19.17 -18.51
C THR A 359 -13.74 19.19 -19.46
N GLY A 360 -14.97 19.16 -18.93
CA GLY A 360 -16.20 19.12 -19.72
C GLY A 360 -16.59 17.72 -20.22
N MET A 361 -15.96 16.66 -19.72
CA MET A 361 -16.36 15.29 -20.05
C MET A 361 -17.73 14.95 -19.47
N GLY A 362 -18.53 14.20 -20.24
CA GLY A 362 -19.78 13.63 -19.74
C GLY A 362 -19.56 12.59 -18.64
N LYS A 363 -20.51 12.45 -17.71
CA LYS A 363 -20.40 11.56 -16.54
C LYS A 363 -20.05 10.12 -16.92
N ASP A 364 -20.76 9.54 -17.89
CA ASP A 364 -20.52 8.16 -18.32
C ASP A 364 -19.19 7.99 -19.06
N GLU A 365 -18.76 9.03 -19.78
CA GLU A 365 -17.45 9.04 -20.43
C GLU A 365 -16.31 9.03 -19.41
N VAL A 366 -16.43 9.82 -18.32
CA VAL A 366 -15.46 9.81 -17.22
C VAL A 366 -15.31 8.42 -16.62
N ILE A 367 -16.43 7.79 -16.24
CA ILE A 367 -16.40 6.44 -15.65
C ILE A 367 -15.79 5.45 -16.64
N ARG A 368 -16.23 5.46 -17.90
CA ARG A 368 -15.72 4.55 -18.94
C ARG A 368 -14.20 4.69 -19.13
N ARG A 369 -13.65 5.91 -19.16
CA ARG A 369 -12.20 6.14 -19.28
C ARG A 369 -11.44 5.61 -18.09
N VAL A 370 -11.94 5.84 -16.87
CA VAL A 370 -11.29 5.35 -15.64
C VAL A 370 -11.32 3.83 -15.57
N ILE A 371 -12.44 3.19 -15.92
CA ILE A 371 -12.54 1.72 -15.98
C ILE A 371 -11.57 1.14 -17.02
N ASN A 372 -11.50 1.72 -18.23
CA ASN A 372 -10.54 1.32 -19.25
C ASN A 372 -9.09 1.48 -18.77
N PHE A 373 -8.79 2.53 -18.00
CA PHE A 373 -7.49 2.74 -17.40
C PHE A 373 -7.16 1.68 -16.33
N MET A 374 -8.13 1.28 -15.50
CA MET A 374 -7.95 0.19 -14.55
C MET A 374 -7.69 -1.15 -15.27
N GLU A 375 -8.39 -1.42 -16.38
CA GLU A 375 -8.08 -2.58 -17.23
C GLU A 375 -6.69 -2.48 -17.88
N TYR A 376 -6.29 -1.31 -18.37
CA TYR A 376 -4.94 -1.06 -18.88
C TYR A 376 -3.86 -1.33 -17.81
N CYS A 377 -4.13 -0.95 -16.57
CA CYS A 377 -3.25 -1.25 -15.43
C CYS A 377 -3.30 -2.71 -14.97
N LYS A 378 -4.17 -3.53 -15.56
CA LYS A 378 -4.41 -4.94 -15.21
C LYS A 378 -4.83 -5.11 -13.76
N VAL A 379 -5.65 -4.18 -13.25
CA VAL A 379 -6.26 -4.27 -11.92
C VAL A 379 -7.10 -5.55 -11.81
N GLY A 380 -7.75 -5.93 -12.90
CA GLY A 380 -8.49 -7.17 -13.11
C GLY A 380 -9.28 -7.07 -14.41
N LYS A 381 -10.03 -8.10 -14.77
CA LYS A 381 -10.97 -8.01 -15.90
C LYS A 381 -12.26 -7.37 -15.41
N ILE A 382 -12.60 -6.20 -15.97
CA ILE A 382 -13.69 -5.38 -15.45
C ILE A 382 -14.93 -5.51 -16.33
N THR A 383 -16.10 -5.65 -15.71
CA THR A 383 -17.40 -5.54 -16.39
C THR A 383 -18.24 -4.51 -15.65
N GLN A 384 -18.75 -3.52 -16.40
CA GLN A 384 -19.57 -2.44 -15.87
C GLN A 384 -21.02 -2.60 -16.36
N GLY A 385 -21.97 -2.60 -15.43
CA GLY A 385 -23.40 -2.56 -15.68
C GLY A 385 -24.10 -1.81 -14.54
N GLU A 386 -25.16 -2.41 -13.97
CA GLU A 386 -25.76 -1.94 -12.70
C GLU A 386 -24.79 -2.07 -11.52
N THR A 387 -23.87 -3.04 -11.61
CA THR A 387 -22.75 -3.23 -10.68
C THR A 387 -21.43 -3.15 -11.43
N ILE A 388 -20.34 -2.98 -10.69
CA ILE A 388 -18.97 -3.12 -11.21
C ILE A 388 -18.47 -4.50 -10.76
N ARG A 389 -18.01 -5.33 -11.70
CA ARG A 389 -17.40 -6.62 -11.40
C ARG A 389 -15.95 -6.65 -11.83
N ILE A 390 -15.08 -7.14 -10.96
CA ILE A 390 -13.65 -7.33 -11.25
C ILE A 390 -13.29 -8.79 -10.98
N LYS A 391 -13.01 -9.53 -12.06
CA LYS A 391 -12.38 -10.84 -11.99
C LYS A 391 -10.86 -10.69 -11.88
N GLU A 392 -10.20 -11.68 -11.28
CA GLU A 392 -8.74 -11.71 -11.15
C GLU A 392 -8.14 -10.43 -10.55
N SER A 393 -8.85 -9.84 -9.58
CA SER A 393 -8.45 -8.60 -8.90
C SER A 393 -7.06 -8.73 -8.29
N CYS A 394 -6.15 -7.83 -8.66
CA CYS A 394 -4.78 -7.80 -8.17
C CYS A 394 -4.66 -7.58 -6.66
N GLU A 395 -5.69 -7.04 -5.99
CA GLU A 395 -5.69 -6.84 -4.54
C GLU A 395 -6.02 -8.13 -3.77
N THR A 396 -6.76 -9.07 -4.38
CA THR A 396 -7.38 -10.19 -3.63
C THR A 396 -7.19 -11.56 -4.26
N PHE A 397 -6.61 -11.66 -5.46
CA PHE A 397 -6.47 -12.93 -6.16
C PHE A 397 -5.59 -13.93 -5.38
N GLY A 398 -6.16 -15.04 -4.94
CA GLY A 398 -5.43 -16.05 -4.15
C GLY A 398 -5.29 -15.74 -2.66
N LEU A 399 -6.02 -14.72 -2.18
CA LEU A 399 -6.25 -14.52 -0.76
C LEU A 399 -7.54 -15.24 -0.32
N GLU A 400 -7.57 -15.70 0.92
CA GLU A 400 -8.66 -16.38 1.62
C GLU A 400 -8.83 -15.74 3.00
N THR A 401 -9.41 -14.54 3.01
CA THR A 401 -9.59 -13.71 4.21
C THR A 401 -10.95 -13.96 4.89
N GLY A 402 -11.92 -14.50 4.14
CA GLY A 402 -13.30 -14.65 4.60
C GLY A 402 -14.12 -13.35 4.55
N GLU A 403 -13.51 -12.20 4.22
CA GLU A 403 -14.19 -10.90 4.15
C GLU A 403 -13.78 -10.07 2.91
N PRO A 404 -14.60 -9.09 2.49
CA PRO A 404 -14.21 -8.12 1.46
C PRO A 404 -12.90 -7.39 1.81
N SER A 405 -11.96 -7.38 0.87
CA SER A 405 -10.56 -6.96 1.11
C SER A 405 -9.99 -6.04 0.02
N CYS A 406 -10.80 -5.57 -0.94
CA CYS A 406 -10.33 -4.62 -1.97
C CYS A 406 -10.30 -3.17 -1.42
N PHE A 407 -9.56 -2.93 -0.32
CA PHE A 407 -9.67 -1.70 0.45
C PHE A 407 -9.37 -0.44 -0.38
N PHE A 408 -8.34 -0.48 -1.25
CA PHE A 408 -7.99 0.67 -2.08
C PHE A 408 -9.00 0.88 -3.20
N THR A 409 -9.29 -0.15 -4.00
CA THR A 409 -10.25 -0.07 -5.11
C THR A 409 -11.63 0.36 -4.64
N THR A 410 -12.12 -0.17 -3.51
CA THR A 410 -13.40 0.25 -2.91
C THR A 410 -13.39 1.73 -2.56
N GLY A 411 -12.32 2.23 -1.93
CA GLY A 411 -12.13 3.66 -1.68
C GLY A 411 -12.15 4.47 -2.97
N PHE A 412 -11.30 4.10 -3.93
CA PHE A 412 -11.13 4.78 -5.21
C PHE A 412 -12.44 4.90 -5.99
N LEU A 413 -13.18 3.81 -6.15
CA LEU A 413 -14.46 3.83 -6.83
C LEU A 413 -15.49 4.70 -6.08
N ASN A 414 -15.50 4.68 -4.74
CA ASN A 414 -16.42 5.51 -3.94
C ASN A 414 -16.15 7.01 -4.13
N GLY A 415 -14.87 7.40 -4.10
CA GLY A 415 -14.47 8.78 -4.40
C GLY A 415 -14.90 9.21 -5.80
N LEU A 416 -14.62 8.38 -6.80
CA LEU A 416 -14.93 8.64 -8.20
C LEU A 416 -16.44 8.80 -8.43
N TYR A 417 -17.25 7.85 -7.97
CA TYR A 417 -18.70 7.88 -8.17
C TYR A 417 -19.37 9.03 -7.38
N SER A 418 -18.84 9.36 -6.20
CA SER A 418 -19.30 10.50 -5.43
C SER A 418 -19.07 11.81 -6.18
N ALA A 419 -17.89 12.00 -6.77
CA ALA A 419 -17.58 13.20 -7.56
C ALA A 419 -18.37 13.30 -8.87
N VAL A 420 -18.48 12.19 -9.61
CA VAL A 420 -19.01 12.20 -10.99
C VAL A 420 -20.54 12.08 -11.01
N LYS A 421 -21.10 11.22 -10.16
CA LYS A 421 -22.52 10.85 -10.18
C LYS A 421 -23.27 11.22 -8.90
N SER A 422 -22.58 11.70 -7.86
CA SER A 422 -23.17 11.89 -6.52
C SER A 422 -23.76 10.60 -5.94
N GLN A 423 -23.09 9.48 -6.23
CA GLN A 423 -23.46 8.13 -5.79
C GLN A 423 -22.36 7.53 -4.92
N HIS A 424 -22.70 6.50 -4.17
CA HIS A 424 -21.76 5.71 -3.41
C HIS A 424 -21.56 4.33 -4.03
N VAL A 425 -20.45 3.68 -3.72
CA VAL A 425 -20.27 2.26 -4.04
C VAL A 425 -19.90 1.47 -2.81
N ARG A 426 -20.40 0.23 -2.76
CA ARG A 426 -20.14 -0.72 -1.69
C ARG A 426 -19.73 -2.06 -2.27
N GLU A 427 -18.62 -2.61 -1.78
CA GLU A 427 -18.18 -3.97 -2.13
C GLU A 427 -19.13 -4.99 -1.49
N ILE A 428 -19.81 -5.79 -2.32
CA ILE A 428 -20.79 -6.80 -1.89
C ILE A 428 -20.31 -8.23 -2.10
N LYS A 429 -19.33 -8.44 -2.98
CA LYS A 429 -18.63 -9.73 -3.17
C LYS A 429 -17.14 -9.49 -3.32
N CYS A 430 -16.35 -10.47 -2.91
CA CYS A 430 -14.90 -10.40 -2.96
C CYS A 430 -14.30 -11.78 -3.22
N ILE A 431 -13.25 -11.83 -4.04
CA ILE A 431 -12.46 -13.06 -4.26
C ILE A 431 -11.88 -13.57 -2.94
N ALA A 432 -11.37 -12.66 -2.11
CA ALA A 432 -10.83 -13.03 -0.80
C ALA A 432 -11.89 -13.52 0.21
N ALA A 433 -13.18 -13.34 -0.09
CA ALA A 433 -14.30 -13.91 0.66
C ALA A 433 -14.85 -15.20 0.03
N GLY A 434 -14.13 -15.80 -0.93
CA GLY A 434 -14.52 -17.05 -1.60
C GLY A 434 -15.46 -16.88 -2.80
N ASN A 435 -15.68 -15.65 -3.30
CA ASN A 435 -16.49 -15.42 -4.50
C ASN A 435 -15.64 -15.56 -5.78
N PRO A 436 -16.23 -15.86 -6.94
CA PRO A 436 -15.49 -15.95 -8.20
C PRO A 436 -14.98 -14.60 -8.74
N TYR A 437 -15.50 -13.49 -8.23
CA TYR A 437 -15.12 -12.14 -8.60
C TYR A 437 -15.40 -11.17 -7.44
N CYS A 438 -14.81 -9.99 -7.51
CA CYS A 438 -15.19 -8.86 -6.65
C CYS A 438 -16.34 -8.09 -7.32
N GLU A 439 -17.32 -7.64 -6.56
CA GLU A 439 -18.49 -6.92 -7.07
C GLU A 439 -18.82 -5.74 -6.18
N TRP A 440 -19.09 -4.60 -6.80
CA TRP A 440 -19.52 -3.37 -6.14
C TRP A 440 -20.90 -2.97 -6.67
N GLU A 441 -21.83 -2.74 -5.76
CA GLU A 441 -23.10 -2.08 -6.09
C GLU A 441 -22.95 -0.56 -6.05
N ILE A 442 -23.74 0.14 -6.85
CA ILE A 442 -23.80 1.60 -6.93
C ILE A 442 -25.10 2.04 -6.24
N ILE A 443 -25.00 2.92 -5.24
CA ILE A 443 -26.08 3.37 -4.35
C ILE A 443 -26.36 4.86 -4.56
#